data_AF-A0A0Q6XI38-F1
#
_entry.id   AF-A0A0Q6XI38-F1
#
_cell.length_a   1.000
_cell.length_b   1.000
_cell.length_c   1.000
_cell.angle_alpha   90.00
_cell.angle_beta   90.00
_cell.angle_gamma   90.00
#
_symmetry.space_group_name_H-M   'P 1'
#
loop_
_entity.id
_entity.type
_entity.pdbx_description
1 polymer ?
#
loop_
_entity_poly.entity_id
_entity_poly.type
_entity_poly.pdbx_seq_one_letter_code
_entity_poly.pdbx_strand_id
1 'polypeptide(L)'
;MFHKGVLLTALAATLALGAPVAHAVALRPGKTTDSSVCDLGPNTTLFLASQTLVPAVAHPKDKISAYVRLAGAFVTEHCANGHLLILHGSADVDSDSPALDEVASSSCRVADIRRTDGQASDGPYTYGTFELRCTISKADEFKAKLKELEGKDPMEALKVRLAGSANRGGATSKAEPPTAKKDCGKLALGALVQGGSCK
;
A
#
# COMPACT_ATOMS: atom_id res chain seq x y z
N MET A 1 65.83 -19.91 -42.50
CA MET A 1 64.54 -20.62 -42.67
C MET A 1 63.96 -20.87 -41.28
N PHE A 2 62.79 -20.27 -40.97
CA PHE A 2 61.85 -20.53 -39.84
C PHE A 2 62.41 -20.39 -38.39
N HIS A 3 61.78 -19.78 -37.39
CA HIS A 3 60.51 -19.05 -37.22
C HIS A 3 60.62 -18.18 -35.93
N LYS A 4 59.99 -17.00 -35.95
CA LYS A 4 59.73 -16.16 -34.76
C LYS A 4 58.78 -16.89 -33.80
N GLY A 5 58.87 -16.62 -32.50
CA GLY A 5 57.89 -17.11 -31.54
C GLY A 5 58.07 -16.57 -30.13
N VAL A 6 57.76 -15.29 -29.93
CA VAL A 6 57.51 -14.68 -28.62
C VAL A 6 56.26 -15.34 -28.02
N LEU A 7 56.34 -15.83 -26.78
CA LEU A 7 55.15 -16.16 -26.00
C LEU A 7 55.27 -15.49 -24.62
N LEU A 8 54.81 -14.24 -24.54
CA LEU A 8 54.42 -13.62 -23.26
C LEU A 8 53.08 -14.25 -22.85
N THR A 9 53.09 -15.04 -21.80
CA THR A 9 51.86 -15.44 -21.09
C THR A 9 51.35 -14.27 -20.27
N ALA A 10 50.36 -13.54 -20.80
CA ALA A 10 49.59 -12.57 -20.02
C ALA A 10 48.56 -13.33 -19.17
N LEU A 11 48.78 -13.38 -17.85
CA LEU A 11 47.76 -13.79 -16.88
C LEU A 11 46.74 -12.64 -16.77
N ALA A 12 45.62 -12.75 -17.49
CA ALA A 12 44.46 -11.90 -17.25
C ALA A 12 43.76 -12.38 -15.97
N ALA A 13 44.06 -11.75 -14.84
CA ALA A 13 43.28 -11.90 -13.63
C ALA A 13 41.90 -11.24 -13.84
N THR A 14 40.89 -12.05 -14.10
CA THR A 14 39.49 -11.64 -14.11
C THR A 14 39.09 -11.16 -12.72
N LEU A 15 39.06 -9.83 -12.53
CA LEU A 15 38.38 -9.19 -11.41
C LEU A 15 36.87 -9.44 -11.54
N ALA A 16 36.39 -10.55 -10.97
CA ALA A 16 34.99 -10.71 -10.63
C ALA A 16 34.69 -9.83 -9.41
N LEU A 17 34.54 -8.52 -9.62
CA LEU A 17 33.90 -7.67 -8.61
C LEU A 17 32.49 -8.20 -8.42
N GLY A 18 32.16 -8.58 -7.19
CA GLY A 18 30.88 -9.14 -6.80
C GLY A 18 29.73 -8.27 -7.31
N ALA A 19 29.05 -8.73 -8.35
CA ALA A 19 27.75 -8.20 -8.70
C ALA A 19 26.86 -8.42 -7.46
N PRO A 20 26.14 -7.39 -6.99
CA PRO A 20 25.13 -7.61 -5.97
C PRO A 20 24.20 -8.70 -6.50
N VAL A 21 24.00 -9.75 -5.71
CA VAL A 21 23.06 -10.82 -6.07
C VAL A 21 21.73 -10.12 -6.26
N ALA A 22 21.29 -10.06 -7.51
CA ALA A 22 20.10 -9.34 -7.88
C ALA A 22 18.94 -10.24 -7.45
N HIS A 23 18.30 -9.90 -6.32
CA HIS A 23 17.23 -10.70 -5.77
C HIS A 23 15.92 -10.30 -6.45
N ALA A 24 15.08 -11.28 -6.76
CA ALA A 24 13.70 -11.06 -7.13
C ALA A 24 13.00 -10.19 -6.07
N VAL A 25 12.47 -9.02 -6.45
CA VAL A 25 11.79 -8.12 -5.51
C VAL A 25 10.29 -8.19 -5.74
N ALA A 26 9.58 -8.66 -4.72
CA ALA A 26 8.13 -8.67 -4.71
C ALA A 26 7.59 -8.35 -3.32
N LEU A 27 6.51 -7.56 -3.25
CA LEU A 27 5.85 -7.20 -1.99
C LEU A 27 5.27 -8.42 -1.26
N ARG A 28 4.84 -9.42 -2.03
CA ARG A 28 4.32 -10.68 -1.49
C ARG A 28 5.44 -11.69 -1.29
N PRO A 29 5.56 -12.30 -0.09
CA PRO A 29 6.44 -13.43 0.12
C PRO A 29 6.15 -14.57 -0.86
N GLY A 30 7.20 -15.21 -1.38
CA GLY A 30 7.08 -16.36 -2.27
C GLY A 30 6.62 -16.05 -3.70
N LYS A 31 6.34 -14.79 -4.05
CA LYS A 31 6.09 -14.40 -5.44
C LYS A 31 7.41 -14.37 -6.19
N THR A 32 7.54 -15.22 -7.20
CA THR A 32 8.71 -15.27 -8.08
C THR A 32 8.69 -14.09 -9.04
N THR A 33 9.73 -13.27 -9.01
CA THR A 33 10.03 -12.25 -10.03
C THR A 33 11.46 -12.44 -10.51
N ASP A 34 11.85 -11.79 -11.59
CA ASP A 34 13.27 -11.65 -11.91
C ASP A 34 13.86 -10.44 -11.18
N SER A 35 15.18 -10.34 -11.19
CA SER A 35 15.90 -9.33 -10.44
C SER A 35 15.83 -7.92 -11.02
N SER A 36 15.21 -7.74 -12.19
CA SER A 36 14.97 -6.45 -12.81
C SER A 36 13.58 -5.89 -12.47
N VAL A 37 12.77 -6.62 -11.69
CA VAL A 37 11.39 -6.24 -11.38
C VAL A 37 11.23 -5.92 -9.89
N CYS A 38 10.50 -4.85 -9.61
CA CYS A 38 9.99 -4.44 -8.31
C CYS A 38 8.47 -4.57 -8.32
N ASP A 39 7.94 -5.74 -7.94
CA ASP A 39 6.53 -6.06 -8.11
C ASP A 39 5.73 -5.93 -6.81
N LEU A 40 4.88 -4.90 -6.71
CA LEU A 40 3.96 -4.72 -5.59
C LEU A 40 2.55 -5.25 -5.88
N GLY A 41 2.29 -5.75 -7.09
CA GLY A 41 0.99 -6.25 -7.54
C GLY A 41 0.83 -7.77 -7.35
N PRO A 42 -0.42 -8.30 -7.39
CA PRO A 42 -1.69 -7.58 -7.49
C PRO A 42 -2.12 -6.86 -6.19
N ASN A 43 -3.16 -6.02 -6.25
CA ASN A 43 -3.84 -5.40 -5.11
C ASN A 43 -2.89 -4.85 -4.01
N THR A 44 -2.00 -3.93 -4.41
CA THR A 44 -0.94 -3.37 -3.59
C THR A 44 -1.47 -2.79 -2.27
N THR A 45 -2.45 -1.89 -2.35
CA THR A 45 -3.02 -1.21 -1.17
C THR A 45 -3.74 -2.19 -0.24
N LEU A 46 -4.48 -3.16 -0.79
CA LEU A 46 -5.16 -4.19 -0.02
C LEU A 46 -4.18 -5.06 0.77
N PHE A 47 -3.08 -5.48 0.13
CA PHE A 47 -2.04 -6.25 0.82
C PHE A 47 -1.40 -5.42 1.93
N LEU A 48 -1.01 -4.17 1.66
CA LEU A 48 -0.45 -3.28 2.68
C LEU A 48 -1.42 -3.03 3.83
N ALA A 49 -2.70 -2.80 3.53
CA ALA A 49 -3.76 -2.62 4.52
C ALA A 49 -3.87 -3.83 5.45
N SER A 50 -3.69 -5.05 4.92
CA SER A 50 -3.73 -6.29 5.72
C SER A 50 -2.53 -6.45 6.66
N GLN A 51 -1.36 -5.90 6.29
CA GLN A 51 -0.14 -6.00 7.10
C GLN A 51 -0.11 -4.97 8.23
N THR A 52 -0.60 -3.76 7.99
CA THR A 52 -0.50 -2.64 8.95
C THR A 52 -1.83 -2.15 9.50
N LEU A 53 -2.93 -2.84 9.18
CA LEU A 53 -4.29 -2.55 9.62
C LEU A 53 -4.75 -1.12 9.29
N VAL A 54 -4.73 -0.75 8.00
CA VAL A 54 -5.34 0.52 7.54
C VAL A 54 -6.86 0.35 7.45
N PRO A 55 -7.67 1.02 8.29
CA PRO A 55 -9.12 0.77 8.31
C PRO A 55 -9.81 1.33 7.07
N ALA A 56 -10.75 0.58 6.49
CA ALA A 56 -11.52 1.03 5.33
C ALA A 56 -12.28 2.35 5.58
N VAL A 57 -12.78 2.52 6.81
CA VAL A 57 -13.53 3.71 7.30
C VAL A 57 -12.64 4.91 7.63
N ALA A 58 -11.31 4.77 7.54
CA ALA A 58 -10.42 5.89 7.79
C ALA A 58 -10.58 6.99 6.74
N HIS A 59 -10.25 8.22 7.12
CA HIS A 59 -10.34 9.37 6.23
C HIS A 59 -9.47 9.15 4.98
N PRO A 60 -9.96 9.45 3.76
CA PRO A 60 -9.22 9.18 2.52
C PRO A 60 -7.78 9.72 2.51
N LYS A 61 -7.57 10.95 3.01
CA LYS A 61 -6.24 11.55 3.15
C LYS A 61 -5.27 10.69 3.99
N ASP A 62 -5.75 10.14 5.11
CA ASP A 62 -4.91 9.31 5.97
C ASP A 62 -4.64 7.95 5.31
N LYS A 63 -5.63 7.36 4.61
CA LYS A 63 -5.42 6.13 3.82
C LYS A 63 -4.37 6.33 2.73
N ILE A 64 -4.49 7.40 1.94
CA ILE A 64 -3.54 7.74 0.89
C ILE A 64 -2.14 7.93 1.47
N SER A 65 -2.01 8.74 2.53
CA SER A 65 -0.71 8.96 3.17
C SER A 65 -0.10 7.66 3.71
N ALA A 66 -0.91 6.78 4.30
CA ALA A 66 -0.45 5.48 4.78
C ALA A 66 0.07 4.62 3.61
N TYR A 67 -0.69 4.46 2.54
CA TYR A 67 -0.29 3.64 1.41
C TYR A 67 0.95 4.19 0.69
N VAL A 68 1.05 5.51 0.51
CA VAL A 68 2.25 6.14 -0.09
C VAL A 68 3.49 5.85 0.74
N ARG A 69 3.41 5.96 2.06
CA ARG A 69 4.54 5.72 2.95
C ARG A 69 4.90 4.24 3.04
N LEU A 70 3.92 3.35 3.11
CA LEU A 70 4.14 1.90 3.20
C LEU A 70 4.71 1.33 1.91
N ALA A 71 4.09 1.65 0.76
CA ALA A 71 4.61 1.25 -0.53
C ALA A 71 5.97 1.92 -0.82
N GLY A 72 6.11 3.19 -0.46
CA GLY A 72 7.35 3.94 -0.62
C GLY A 72 8.50 3.36 0.19
N ALA A 73 8.27 3.02 1.47
CA ALA A 73 9.27 2.36 2.31
C ALA A 73 9.76 1.07 1.63
N PHE A 74 8.83 0.20 1.20
CA PHE A 74 9.16 -1.02 0.48
C PHE A 74 10.01 -0.75 -0.78
N VAL A 75 9.59 0.19 -1.63
CA VAL A 75 10.32 0.54 -2.85
C VAL A 75 11.73 1.04 -2.53
N THR A 76 11.87 1.94 -1.55
CA THR A 76 13.17 2.56 -1.22
C THR A 76 14.12 1.64 -0.44
N GLU A 77 13.60 0.59 0.19
CA GLU A 77 14.39 -0.38 0.97
C GLU A 77 14.79 -1.60 0.13
N HIS A 78 13.97 -2.00 -0.83
CA HIS A 78 14.14 -3.27 -1.54
C HIS A 78 14.34 -3.14 -3.04
N CYS A 79 13.96 -2.02 -3.66
CA CYS A 79 14.07 -1.83 -5.10
C CYS A 79 15.22 -0.88 -5.46
N ALA A 80 15.67 -0.93 -6.72
CA ALA A 80 16.75 -0.10 -7.22
C ALA A 80 16.34 0.68 -8.47
N ASN A 81 17.06 1.76 -8.76
CA ASN A 81 16.94 2.46 -10.04
C ASN A 81 17.22 1.48 -11.20
N GLY A 82 16.42 1.57 -12.26
CA GLY A 82 16.44 0.64 -13.37
C GLY A 82 15.47 -0.54 -13.24
N HIS A 83 14.94 -0.83 -12.05
CA HIS A 83 13.91 -1.87 -11.92
C HIS A 83 12.59 -1.42 -12.56
N LEU A 84 11.86 -2.37 -13.14
CA LEU A 84 10.47 -2.19 -13.53
C LEU A 84 9.58 -2.23 -12.27
N LEU A 85 9.02 -1.09 -11.89
CA LEU A 85 8.01 -0.99 -10.85
C LEU A 85 6.65 -1.40 -11.41
N ILE A 86 5.98 -2.31 -10.71
CA ILE A 86 4.60 -2.72 -11.00
C ILE A 86 3.73 -2.44 -9.76
N LEU A 87 2.71 -1.60 -9.93
CA LEU A 87 1.69 -1.31 -8.91
C LEU A 87 0.34 -1.74 -9.47
N HIS A 88 -0.52 -2.33 -8.63
CA HIS A 88 -1.86 -2.74 -9.05
C HIS A 88 -2.88 -2.34 -7.99
N GLY A 89 -3.97 -1.70 -8.40
CA GLY A 89 -5.04 -1.26 -7.53
C GLY A 89 -6.42 -1.60 -8.07
N SER A 90 -7.44 -1.33 -7.25
CA SER A 90 -8.84 -1.34 -7.66
C SER A 90 -9.26 0.06 -8.11
N ALA A 91 -9.94 0.15 -9.25
CA ALA A 91 -10.53 1.41 -9.71
C ALA A 91 -11.75 1.82 -8.86
N ASP A 92 -12.32 0.89 -8.10
CA ASP A 92 -13.52 1.10 -7.27
C ASP A 92 -13.17 1.53 -5.83
N VAL A 93 -11.88 1.67 -5.51
CA VAL A 93 -11.41 2.11 -4.19
C VAL A 93 -10.81 3.52 -4.31
N ASP A 94 -11.50 4.51 -3.73
CA ASP A 94 -11.14 5.94 -3.84
C ASP A 94 -9.70 6.28 -3.44
N SER A 95 -9.10 5.49 -2.54
CA SER A 95 -7.72 5.70 -2.10
C SER A 95 -6.67 5.08 -3.01
N ASP A 96 -7.03 4.14 -3.87
CA ASP A 96 -6.06 3.34 -4.63
C ASP A 96 -5.39 4.15 -5.72
N SER A 97 -6.15 4.75 -6.64
CA SER A 97 -5.57 5.56 -7.73
C SER A 97 -4.67 6.68 -7.20
N PRO A 98 -5.15 7.59 -6.32
CA PRO A 98 -4.30 8.70 -5.87
C PRO A 98 -3.06 8.24 -5.10
N ALA A 99 -3.16 7.17 -4.30
CA ALA A 99 -2.00 6.65 -3.59
C ALA A 99 -0.97 6.02 -4.54
N LEU A 100 -1.42 5.17 -5.47
CA LEU A 100 -0.52 4.46 -6.38
C LEU A 100 0.06 5.40 -7.46
N ASP A 101 -0.70 6.40 -7.91
CA ASP A 101 -0.21 7.47 -8.79
C ASP A 101 0.87 8.29 -8.07
N GLU A 102 0.71 8.58 -6.77
CA GLU A 102 1.74 9.27 -5.97
C GLU A 102 3.00 8.40 -5.77
N VAL A 103 2.87 7.10 -5.53
CA VAL A 103 4.01 6.18 -5.45
C VAL A 103 4.76 6.11 -6.77
N ALA A 104 4.04 5.94 -7.89
CA ALA A 104 4.63 5.88 -9.23
C ALA A 104 5.33 7.20 -9.59
N SER A 105 4.65 8.33 -9.40
CA SER A 105 5.23 9.66 -9.69
C SER A 105 6.35 10.06 -8.74
N SER A 106 6.44 9.48 -7.54
CA SER A 106 7.59 9.68 -6.65
C SER A 106 8.78 8.79 -7.03
N SER A 107 8.52 7.59 -7.57
CA SER A 107 9.56 6.59 -7.92
C SER A 107 10.12 6.73 -9.35
N CYS A 108 9.30 7.26 -10.26
CA CYS A 108 9.54 7.25 -11.71
C CYS A 108 9.32 8.62 -12.33
N ARG A 109 9.94 8.87 -13.49
CA ARG A 109 9.61 10.03 -14.32
C ARG A 109 8.16 9.92 -14.80
N VAL A 110 7.38 10.99 -14.61
CA VAL A 110 5.92 10.98 -14.86
C VAL A 110 5.58 10.60 -16.30
N ALA A 111 6.36 11.04 -17.28
CA ALA A 111 6.15 10.74 -18.70
C ALA A 111 6.31 9.24 -19.05
N ASP A 112 6.95 8.46 -18.19
CA ASP A 112 7.19 7.03 -18.39
C ASP A 112 6.16 6.14 -17.68
N ILE A 113 5.27 6.72 -16.87
CA ILE A 113 4.23 5.99 -16.17
C ILE A 113 3.18 5.53 -17.18
N ARG A 114 2.99 4.21 -17.25
CA ARG A 114 1.98 3.58 -18.10
C ARG A 114 0.89 3.01 -17.21
N ARG A 115 -0.34 3.46 -17.45
CA ARG A 115 -1.54 2.93 -16.83
C ARG A 115 -2.24 1.99 -17.80
N THR A 116 -2.63 0.82 -17.30
CA THR A 116 -3.51 -0.11 -18.00
C THR A 116 -4.71 -0.37 -17.11
N ASP A 117 -5.89 0.04 -17.56
CA ASP A 117 -7.14 -0.28 -16.87
C ASP A 117 -7.64 -1.66 -17.30
N GLY A 118 -8.37 -2.32 -16.42
CA GLY A 118 -8.90 -3.65 -16.62
C GLY A 118 -10.10 -3.92 -15.74
N GLN A 119 -10.51 -5.17 -15.73
CA GLN A 119 -11.63 -5.65 -14.94
C GLN A 119 -11.26 -7.01 -14.35
N ALA A 120 -11.60 -7.22 -13.09
CA ALA A 120 -11.46 -8.50 -12.42
C ALA A 120 -12.83 -8.99 -11.94
N SER A 121 -12.89 -10.26 -11.58
CA SER A 121 -14.11 -10.89 -11.08
C SER A 121 -13.78 -11.81 -9.92
N ASP A 122 -14.57 -11.70 -8.85
CA ASP A 122 -14.53 -12.61 -7.71
C ASP A 122 -15.95 -13.13 -7.45
N GLY A 123 -16.18 -14.38 -7.85
CA GLY A 123 -17.51 -14.98 -7.88
C GLY A 123 -18.48 -14.15 -8.74
N PRO A 124 -19.63 -13.71 -8.19
CA PRO A 124 -20.61 -12.91 -8.92
C PRO A 124 -20.24 -11.41 -9.04
N TYR A 125 -19.17 -10.98 -8.39
CA TYR A 125 -18.80 -9.56 -8.33
C TYR A 125 -17.77 -9.23 -9.41
N THR A 126 -18.06 -8.22 -10.22
CA THR A 126 -17.12 -7.61 -11.16
C THR A 126 -16.67 -6.26 -10.62
N TYR A 127 -15.37 -6.00 -10.68
CA TYR A 127 -14.80 -4.74 -10.20
C TYR A 127 -13.69 -4.26 -11.14
N GLY A 128 -13.53 -2.94 -11.23
CA GLY A 128 -12.50 -2.31 -12.04
C GLY A 128 -11.13 -2.46 -11.40
N THR A 129 -10.11 -2.67 -12.22
CA THR A 129 -8.71 -2.74 -11.78
C THR A 129 -7.86 -1.82 -12.62
N PHE A 130 -6.70 -1.44 -12.11
CA PHE A 130 -5.69 -0.77 -12.91
C PHE A 130 -4.29 -1.21 -12.50
N GLU A 131 -3.37 -1.13 -13.44
CA GLU A 131 -1.96 -1.40 -13.22
C GLU A 131 -1.12 -0.21 -13.69
N LEU A 132 -0.16 0.21 -12.88
CA LEU A 132 0.85 1.20 -13.21
C LEU A 132 2.20 0.51 -13.40
N ARG A 133 2.86 0.79 -14.53
CA ARG A 133 4.22 0.34 -14.83
C ARG A 133 5.14 1.50 -15.15
N CYS A 134 6.33 1.49 -14.58
CA CYS A 134 7.40 2.43 -14.93
C CYS A 134 8.77 1.92 -14.52
N THR A 135 9.83 2.47 -15.12
CA THR A 135 11.21 2.20 -14.66
C THR A 135 11.55 3.15 -13.52
N ILE A 136 12.00 2.61 -12.39
CA ILE A 136 12.42 3.41 -11.24
C ILE A 136 13.62 4.26 -11.63
N SER A 137 13.53 5.56 -11.39
CA SER A 137 14.60 6.51 -11.68
C SER A 137 14.85 7.51 -10.56
N LYS A 138 14.05 7.46 -9.49
CA LYS A 138 14.02 8.45 -8.40
C LYS A 138 14.03 7.81 -7.01
N ALA A 139 14.72 6.68 -6.85
CA ALA A 139 14.76 5.96 -5.57
C ALA A 139 15.25 6.86 -4.41
N ASP A 140 16.35 7.60 -4.62
CA ASP A 140 16.92 8.50 -3.60
C ASP A 140 16.04 9.71 -3.30
N GLU A 141 15.43 10.30 -4.34
CA GLU A 141 14.49 11.42 -4.18
C GLU A 141 13.25 10.98 -3.39
N PHE A 142 12.73 9.78 -3.68
CA PHE A 142 11.59 9.26 -2.95
C PHE A 142 11.96 8.98 -1.49
N LYS A 143 13.15 8.44 -1.22
CA LYS A 143 13.66 8.24 0.15
C LYS A 143 13.76 9.58 0.91
N ALA A 144 14.23 10.63 0.25
CA ALA A 144 14.26 11.97 0.85
C ALA A 144 12.85 12.51 1.13
N LYS A 145 11.90 12.33 0.19
CA LYS A 145 10.49 12.69 0.37
C LYS A 145 9.85 11.95 1.55
N LEU A 146 10.13 10.66 1.71
CA LEU A 146 9.63 9.88 2.85
C LEU A 146 10.16 10.43 4.18
N LYS A 147 11.44 10.80 4.24
CA LYS A 147 12.02 11.45 5.43
C LYS A 147 11.38 12.80 5.74
N GLU A 148 11.08 13.59 4.71
CA GLU A 148 10.37 14.86 4.86
C GLU A 148 8.94 14.65 5.39
N LEU A 149 8.21 13.68 4.85
CA LEU A 149 6.87 13.31 5.32
C LEU A 149 6.90 12.87 6.78
N GLU A 150 7.89 12.06 7.17
CA GLU A 150 8.06 11.62 8.55
C GLU A 150 8.36 12.77 9.50
N GLY A 151 9.17 13.75 9.08
CA GLY A 151 9.43 14.96 9.86
C GLY A 151 8.22 15.87 10.05
N LYS A 152 7.31 15.93 9.06
CA LYS A 152 6.12 16.79 9.10
C LYS A 152 4.94 16.18 9.83
N ASP A 153 4.70 14.88 9.64
CA ASP A 153 3.60 14.15 10.24
C ASP A 153 4.10 12.73 10.50
N PRO A 154 4.60 12.40 11.71
CA PRO A 154 5.20 11.10 11.99
C PRO A 154 4.24 9.94 11.71
N MET A 155 4.78 8.80 11.26
CA MET A 155 4.00 7.59 10.99
C MET A 155 3.21 7.16 12.24
N GLU A 156 3.77 7.31 13.44
CA GLU A 156 3.06 6.99 14.69
C GLU A 156 1.84 7.88 14.92
N ALA A 157 1.91 9.17 14.58
CA ALA A 157 0.75 10.07 14.67
C ALA A 157 -0.33 9.68 13.66
N LEU A 158 0.06 9.29 12.45
CA LEU A 158 -0.84 8.77 11.43
C LEU A 158 -1.53 7.48 11.90
N LYS A 159 -0.79 6.53 12.47
CA LYS A 159 -1.33 5.28 13.04
C LYS A 159 -2.38 5.56 14.12
N VAL A 160 -2.15 6.53 15.01
CA VAL A 160 -3.13 6.93 16.04
C VAL A 160 -4.42 7.43 15.39
N ARG A 161 -4.34 8.24 14.33
CA ARG A 161 -5.53 8.71 13.60
C ARG A 161 -6.29 7.56 12.95
N LEU A 162 -5.58 6.64 12.29
CA LEU A 162 -6.15 5.44 11.68
C LEU A 162 -6.89 4.58 12.73
N ALA A 163 -6.22 4.27 13.85
CA ALA A 163 -6.83 3.50 14.95
C ALA A 163 -8.07 4.19 15.53
N GLY A 164 -8.02 5.52 15.68
CA GLY A 164 -9.16 6.32 16.13
C GLY A 164 -10.37 6.29 15.18
N SER A 165 -10.17 6.00 13.89
CA SER A 165 -11.27 5.81 12.92
C SER A 165 -11.89 4.42 13.01
N ALA A 166 -11.11 3.37 13.29
CA ALA A 166 -11.63 2.02 13.51
C ALA A 166 -12.62 1.98 14.69
N ASN A 167 -12.27 2.65 15.79
CA ASN A 167 -13.14 2.72 16.99
C ASN A 167 -14.43 3.51 16.75
N ARG A 168 -14.45 4.43 15.77
CA ARG A 168 -15.64 5.20 15.40
C ARG A 168 -16.57 4.43 14.45
N GLY A 169 -16.04 3.55 13.61
CA GLY A 169 -16.83 2.66 12.76
C GLY A 169 -17.64 1.61 13.54
N GLY A 170 -17.21 1.26 14.75
CA GLY A 170 -17.99 0.42 15.69
C GLY A 170 -19.05 1.17 16.50
N ALA A 171 -19.05 2.52 16.48
CA ALA A 171 -19.94 3.35 17.29
C ALA A 171 -21.20 3.83 16.55
N THR A 172 -21.44 3.36 15.32
CA THR A 172 -22.67 3.65 14.57
C THR A 172 -23.65 2.49 14.64
N SER A 173 -24.21 2.31 15.83
CA SER A 173 -25.61 1.95 15.99
C SER A 173 -26.22 2.92 17.00
N LYS A 174 -26.19 4.21 16.69
CA LYS A 174 -27.18 5.12 17.25
C LYS A 174 -28.45 4.90 16.46
N ALA A 175 -29.31 4.04 17.00
CA ALA A 175 -30.69 3.95 16.59
C ALA A 175 -31.27 5.36 16.51
N GLU A 176 -31.82 5.71 15.35
CA GLU A 176 -32.75 6.83 15.22
C GLU A 176 -33.86 6.65 16.26
N PRO A 177 -34.23 7.70 17.01
CA PRO A 177 -35.36 7.60 17.91
C PRO A 177 -36.63 7.44 17.07
N PRO A 178 -37.45 6.40 17.29
CA PRO A 178 -38.75 6.32 16.64
C PRO A 178 -39.62 7.46 17.16
N THR A 179 -40.11 8.28 16.23
CA THR A 179 -41.18 9.24 16.48
C THR A 179 -42.45 8.49 16.87
N ALA A 180 -42.68 8.29 18.16
CA ALA A 180 -43.95 7.82 18.69
C ALA A 180 -44.41 8.74 19.83
N LYS A 181 -45.47 9.50 19.55
CA LYS A 181 -46.24 10.22 20.55
C LYS A 181 -46.95 9.24 21.48
N LYS A 182 -46.98 9.62 22.76
CA LYS A 182 -47.71 9.10 23.95
C LYS A 182 -47.01 8.03 24.80
N ASP A 183 -46.29 8.57 25.79
CA ASP A 183 -46.55 8.42 27.24
C ASP A 183 -46.83 7.01 27.81
N CYS A 184 -45.80 6.41 28.40
CA CYS A 184 -45.80 6.05 29.82
C CYS A 184 -44.37 6.27 30.34
N GLY A 185 -44.25 7.07 31.40
CA GLY A 185 -42.98 7.59 31.89
C GLY A 185 -41.97 6.50 32.28
N LYS A 186 -40.71 6.79 31.92
CA LYS A 186 -39.47 6.23 32.47
C LYS A 186 -39.65 5.33 33.69
N LEU A 187 -39.43 4.03 33.51
CA LEU A 187 -38.92 3.16 34.56
C LEU A 187 -37.76 2.34 33.99
N ALA A 188 -36.58 2.62 34.54
CA ALA A 188 -35.35 1.89 34.27
C ALA A 188 -35.50 0.42 34.69
N LEU A 189 -34.71 -0.45 34.07
CA LEU A 189 -34.54 -1.88 34.38
C LEU A 189 -33.98 -2.09 35.80
N GLY A 190 -34.80 -1.78 36.80
CA GLY A 190 -34.46 -1.79 38.22
C GLY A 190 -35.69 -1.57 39.10
N ALA A 191 -36.79 -2.27 38.81
CA ALA A 191 -37.93 -2.38 39.73
C ALA A 191 -38.73 -3.65 39.39
N LEU A 192 -38.12 -4.81 39.64
CA LEU A 192 -38.89 -5.99 39.99
C LEU A 192 -39.34 -5.81 41.44
N VAL A 193 -40.64 -6.02 41.69
CA VAL A 193 -41.35 -6.29 42.96
C VAL A 193 -42.53 -5.32 43.17
N GLN A 194 -43.68 -5.94 43.41
CA GLN A 194 -44.98 -5.39 43.82
C GLN A 194 -45.91 -4.88 42.72
N GLY A 195 -46.99 -5.64 42.53
CA GLY A 195 -48.01 -5.45 41.50
C GLY A 195 -48.85 -4.20 41.66
N GLY A 196 -49.33 -3.73 40.51
CA GLY A 196 -50.39 -2.74 40.35
C GLY A 196 -50.76 -2.65 38.87
N SER A 197 -52.04 -2.89 38.54
CA SER A 197 -52.57 -2.89 37.18
C SER A 197 -52.62 -1.48 36.59
N CYS A 198 -52.12 -1.31 35.36
CA CYS A 198 -52.53 -0.19 34.52
C CYS A 198 -53.97 -0.42 34.04
N LYS A 199 -54.81 0.62 34.08
CA LYS A 199 -56.20 0.60 33.60
C LYS A 199 -56.29 1.18 32.21
#